data_AF-A0A944GQK6-F1
#
_entry.id   AF-A0A944GQK6-F1
#
_cell.length_a   1.000
_cell.length_b   1.000
_cell.length_c   1.000
_cell.angle_alpha   90.00
_cell.angle_beta   90.00
_cell.angle_gamma   90.00
#
_symmetry.space_group_name_H-M   'P 1'
#
loop_
_entity.id
_entity.type
_entity.pdbx_description
1 polymer ?
#
loop_
_entity_poly.entity_id
_entity_poly.type
_entity_poly.pdbx_seq_one_letter_code
_entity_poly.pdbx_strand_id
1 'polypeptide(L)' 'PSFINAGKPDMANELYEYIISECKKQFRTEKGVFGADMKVGLLNDGPFTILLDSDEICG' A
#
# COMPACT_ATOMS: atom_id res chain seq x y z
N PRO A 1 -2.10 9.88 17.75
CA PRO A 1 -1.52 9.74 16.39
C PRO A 1 -1.91 10.96 15.55
N SER A 2 -0.96 11.53 14.81
CA SER A 2 -1.23 12.61 13.86
C SER A 2 -1.05 12.08 12.44
N PHE A 3 -1.90 12.50 11.52
CA PHE A 3 -1.89 12.06 10.12
C PHE A 3 -1.62 13.22 9.15
N ILE A 4 -0.98 14.29 9.64
CA ILE A 4 -0.71 15.51 8.85
C ILE A 4 0.13 15.26 7.59
N ASN A 5 0.95 14.20 7.58
CA ASN A 5 1.79 13.83 6.44
C ASN A 5 1.09 12.85 5.47
N ALA A 6 -0.13 12.40 5.79
CA ALA A 6 -0.87 11.53 4.89
C ALA A 6 -1.35 12.31 3.66
N GLY A 7 -1.26 11.68 2.48
CA GLY A 7 -1.80 12.26 1.26
C GLY A 7 -3.31 12.53 1.36
N LYS A 8 -3.78 13.57 0.64
CA LYS A 8 -5.22 13.82 0.52
C LYS A 8 -5.92 12.59 -0.10
N PRO A 9 -7.16 12.27 0.30
CA PRO A 9 -7.83 11.03 -0.12
C PRO A 9 -7.82 10.78 -1.63
N ASP A 10 -8.12 11.79 -2.44
CA ASP A 10 -8.18 11.65 -3.90
C ASP A 10 -6.81 11.30 -4.49
N MET A 11 -5.78 12.08 -4.14
CA MET A 11 -4.40 11.85 -4.57
C MET A 11 -3.85 10.51 -4.04
N ALA A 12 -4.19 10.14 -2.81
CA ALA A 12 -3.79 8.87 -2.22
C ALA A 12 -4.43 7.69 -2.95
N ASN A 13 -5.69 7.81 -3.34
CA ASN A 13 -6.38 6.78 -4.12
C ASN A 13 -5.80 6.66 -5.54
N GLU A 14 -5.49 7.79 -6.20
CA GLU A 14 -4.81 7.78 -7.50
C GLU A 14 -3.47 7.05 -7.45
N LEU A 15 -2.64 7.35 -6.44
CA LEU A 15 -1.35 6.68 -6.25
C LEU A 15 -1.50 5.20 -5.87
N TYR A 16 -2.51 4.86 -5.06
CA TYR A 16 -2.86 3.48 -4.72
C TYR A 16 -3.21 2.67 -5.97
N GLU A 17 -4.08 3.20 -6.84
CA GLU A 17 -4.45 2.51 -8.08
C GLU A 17 -3.28 2.44 -9.06
N TYR A 18 -2.45 3.48 -9.13
CA TYR A 18 -1.25 3.51 -9.95
C TYR A 18 -0.28 2.38 -9.58
N ILE A 19 0.11 2.25 -8.29
CA ILE A 19 1.08 1.23 -7.89
C ILE A 19 0.55 -0.19 -8.12
N ILE A 20 -0.74 -0.43 -7.89
CA ILE A 20 -1.38 -1.71 -8.22
C ILE A 20 -1.29 -1.99 -9.71
N SER A 21 -1.55 -0.98 -10.57
CA SER A 21 -1.46 -1.14 -12.02
C SER A 21 -0.05 -1.50 -12.49
N GLU A 22 0.99 -0.91 -11.89
CA GLU A 22 2.38 -1.22 -12.22
C GLU A 22 2.78 -2.62 -11.72
N CYS A 23 2.39 -3.00 -10.50
CA CYS A 23 2.64 -4.34 -9.97
C CYS A 23 1.98 -5.43 -10.84
N LYS A 24 0.74 -5.20 -11.30
CA LYS A 24 0.00 -6.14 -12.15
C LYS A 24 0.68 -6.45 -13.48
N LYS A 25 1.55 -5.56 -13.98
CA LYS A 25 2.33 -5.80 -15.21
C LYS A 25 3.40 -6.87 -15.02
N GLN A 26 3.87 -7.07 -13.78
CA GLN A 26 5.01 -7.93 -13.46
C GLN A 26 4.60 -9.15 -12.64
N PHE A 27 3.58 -9.02 -11.80
CA PHE A 27 3.19 -10.02 -10.82
C PHE A 27 1.67 -10.20 -10.79
N ARG A 28 1.22 -11.35 -10.29
CA ARG A 28 -0.18 -11.50 -9.88
C ARG A 28 -0.40 -10.62 -8.64
N THR A 29 -1.31 -9.66 -8.76
CA THR A 29 -1.60 -8.70 -7.69
C THR A 29 -3.09 -8.66 -7.42
N GLU A 30 -3.46 -9.06 -6.21
CA GLU A 30 -4.81 -8.88 -5.67
C GLU A 30 -4.86 -7.56 -4.88
N LYS A 31 -6.06 -6.96 -4.75
CA LYS A 31 -6.25 -5.70 -4.01
C LYS A 31 -7.52 -5.70 -3.17
N GLY A 32 -7.54 -4.84 -2.14
CA GLY A 32 -8.75 -4.49 -1.39
C GLY A 32 -9.52 -3.33 -2.02
N VAL A 33 -10.27 -2.61 -1.18
CA VAL A 33 -11.04 -1.41 -1.57
C VAL A 33 -10.56 -0.21 -0.77
N PHE A 34 -10.08 0.83 -1.45
CA PHE A 34 -9.59 2.05 -0.81
C PHE A 34 -10.71 2.74 -0.01
N GLY A 35 -10.39 3.15 1.22
CA GLY A 35 -11.32 3.86 2.10
C GLY A 35 -12.46 3.02 2.69
N ALA A 36 -12.53 1.72 2.40
CA ALA A 36 -13.53 0.82 2.97
C ALA A 36 -13.09 0.27 4.33
N ASP A 37 -14.07 -0.01 5.19
CA ASP A 37 -13.85 -0.86 6.36
C ASP A 37 -13.57 -2.30 5.87
N MET A 38 -12.40 -2.83 6.21
CA MET A 38 -11.92 -4.12 5.72
C MET A 38 -11.43 -4.99 6.87
N LYS A 39 -11.77 -6.28 6.81
CA LYS A 39 -11.21 -7.32 7.69
C LYS A 39 -10.20 -8.14 6.90
N VAL A 40 -8.91 -7.89 7.11
CA VAL A 40 -7.82 -8.56 6.38
C VAL A 40 -7.27 -9.72 7.22
N GLY A 41 -7.33 -10.93 6.67
CA GLY A 41 -6.64 -12.10 7.23
C GLY A 41 -5.26 -12.26 6.62
N LEU A 42 -4.24 -12.52 7.44
CA LEU A 42 -2.85 -12.74 7.01
C LEU A 42 -2.24 -13.91 7.78
N LEU A 43 -1.67 -14.88 7.06
CA LEU A 43 -0.79 -15.90 7.63
C LEU A 43 0.66 -15.50 7.29
N ASN A 44 1.40 -15.04 8.29
CA ASN A 44 2.81 -14.67 8.13
C ASN A 44 3.69 -15.88 8.47
N ASP A 45 4.02 -16.68 7.46
CA ASP A 45 4.87 -17.87 7.59
C ASP A 45 6.35 -17.46 7.69
N GLY A 46 6.89 -17.51 8.91
CA GLY A 46 8.12 -16.84 9.35
C GLY A 46 8.07 -16.57 10.87
N PRO A 47 7.76 -15.34 11.35
CA PRO A 47 7.36 -14.15 10.61
C PRO A 47 8.56 -13.27 10.24
N PHE A 48 8.50 -12.67 9.05
CA PHE A 48 9.47 -11.69 8.58
C PHE A 48 8.72 -10.49 8.01
N THR A 49 9.08 -9.29 8.46
CA THR A 49 8.41 -8.03 8.08
C THR A 49 9.46 -7.01 7.72
N ILE A 50 9.34 -6.40 6.54
CA ILE A 50 10.20 -5.31 6.08
C ILE A 50 9.38 -4.01 6.07
N LEU A 51 9.97 -2.93 6.56
CA LEU A 51 9.46 -1.57 6.38
C LEU A 51 10.22 -0.90 5.25
N LEU A 52 9.50 -0.28 4.32
CA LEU A 52 10.06 0.41 3.16
C LEU A 52 9.50 1.83 3.13
N ASP A 53 10.38 2.82 3.00
CA ASP A 53 10.03 4.22 2.80
C ASP A 53 10.79 4.74 1.57
N SER A 54 10.07 5.32 0.61
CA SER A 54 10.69 5.87 -0.60
C SER A 54 11.62 7.03 -0.29
N ASP A 55 11.36 7.82 0.75
CA ASP A 55 12.24 8.94 1.11
C ASP A 55 13.57 8.43 1.68
N GLU A 56 13.59 7.25 2.31
CA GLU A 56 14.81 6.60 2.79
C GLU A 56 15.55 5.82 1.69
N ILE A 57 14.83 5.23 0.72
CA ILE A 57 15.40 4.33 -0.29
C ILE A 57 15.79 5.07 -1.57
N CYS A 58 14.99 6.06 -1.98
CA CYS A 58 15.12 6.77 -3.26
C CYS A 58 15.59 8.23 -3.11
N GLY A 59 15.64 8.74 -1.87
CA GLY A 59 16.06 10.10 -1.54
C GLY A 59 17.54 10.40 -1.78
#